data_AF-A0A6G7XMS4-F1
#
_entry.id   AF-A0A6G7XMS4-F1
#
_cell.length_a   1.000
_cell.length_b   1.000
_cell.length_c   1.000
_cell.angle_alpha   90.00
_cell.angle_beta   90.00
_cell.angle_gamma   90.00
#
_symmetry.space_group_name_H-M   'P 1'
#
loop_
_entity.id
_entity.type
_entity.pdbx_description
1 polymer ?
#
loop_
_entity_poly.entity_id
_entity_poly.type
_entity_poly.pdbx_seq_one_letter_code
_entity_poly.pdbx_strand_id
1 'polypeptide(L)'
;MTTGSLAVEVCDAGDCASATTRLGRVPGGPVAREAVVTFDELGRDFETGEVTVTVRLSDARDATVAMAERPVELTPFFPNGASCDGDGYVSGQLRMTTADRR
;
A
#
# COMPACT_ATOMS: atom_id res chain seq x y z
N MET A 1 -12.27 -18.55 9.69
CA MET A 1 -11.23 -18.09 8.75
C MET A 1 -11.89 -17.10 7.83
N THR A 2 -11.61 -15.81 7.96
CA THR A 2 -12.15 -14.77 7.08
C THR A 2 -11.12 -14.46 5.99
N THR A 3 -11.55 -14.49 4.74
CA THR A 3 -10.86 -13.80 3.65
C THR A 3 -11.11 -12.31 3.81
N GLY A 4 -10.11 -11.47 3.59
CA GLY A 4 -10.28 -10.01 3.63
C GLY A 4 -9.82 -9.40 2.31
N SER A 5 -10.06 -8.11 2.13
CA SER A 5 -9.49 -7.35 1.03
C SER A 5 -8.75 -6.14 1.57
N LEU A 6 -7.69 -5.76 0.87
CA LEU A 6 -6.94 -4.56 1.08
C LEU A 6 -7.13 -3.68 -0.16
N ALA A 7 -7.71 -2.51 0.01
CA ALA A 7 -7.68 -1.48 -1.03
C ALA A 7 -6.61 -0.45 -0.66
N VAL A 8 -5.78 -0.11 -1.63
CA VAL A 8 -4.75 0.93 -1.52
C VAL A 8 -5.04 1.99 -2.57
N GLU A 9 -5.05 3.23 -2.15
CA GLU A 9 -5.17 4.40 -3.00
C GLU A 9 -3.97 5.31 -2.74
N VAL A 10 -3.38 5.82 -3.82
CA VAL A 10 -2.22 6.71 -3.79
C VAL A 10 -2.55 7.94 -4.61
N CYS A 11 -2.49 9.11 -3.98
CA CYS A 11 -2.78 10.39 -4.61
C CYS A 11 -1.55 11.29 -4.60
N ASP A 12 -1.20 11.83 -5.77
CA ASP A 12 -0.23 12.92 -5.93
C ASP A 12 -0.97 14.23 -6.25
N ALA A 13 -0.24 15.30 -6.62
CA ALA A 13 -0.83 16.58 -6.95
C ALA A 13 -1.65 16.58 -8.27
N GLY A 14 -1.45 15.58 -9.12
CA GLY A 14 -2.05 15.48 -10.45
C GLY A 14 -3.28 14.59 -10.51
N ASP A 15 -3.27 13.44 -9.83
CA ASP A 15 -4.36 12.46 -9.85
C ASP A 15 -4.20 11.36 -8.76
N CYS A 16 -5.21 10.52 -8.60
CA CYS A 16 -5.20 9.36 -7.69
C CYS A 16 -5.23 8.04 -8.46
N ALA A 17 -4.50 7.03 -7.99
CA ALA A 17 -4.59 5.67 -8.49
C ALA A 17 -4.95 4.70 -7.35
N SER A 18 -5.63 3.62 -7.68
CA SER A 18 -6.05 2.63 -6.67
C SER A 18 -5.88 1.19 -7.15
N ALA A 19 -5.53 0.32 -6.22
CA ALA A 19 -5.45 -1.12 -6.40
C ALA A 19 -6.20 -1.82 -5.28
N THR A 20 -6.72 -3.02 -5.55
CA THR A 20 -7.36 -3.86 -4.54
C THR A 20 -6.75 -5.25 -4.57
N THR A 21 -6.11 -5.63 -3.47
CA THR A 21 -5.49 -6.93 -3.27
C THR A 21 -6.34 -7.78 -2.33
N ARG A 22 -6.70 -8.99 -2.77
CA ARG A 22 -7.38 -9.94 -1.89
C ARG A 22 -6.38 -10.53 -0.92
N LEU A 23 -6.60 -10.30 0.38
CA LEU A 23 -5.84 -10.96 1.42
C LEU A 23 -6.37 -12.39 1.51
N GLY A 24 -5.49 -13.36 1.26
CA GLY A 24 -5.79 -14.78 1.48
C GLY A 24 -6.21 -15.05 2.93
N ARG A 25 -6.40 -16.32 3.29
CA ARG A 25 -6.89 -16.68 4.63
C ARG A 25 -6.01 -16.07 5.73
N VAL A 26 -6.59 -15.18 6.55
CA VAL A 26 -5.92 -14.58 7.70
C VAL A 26 -6.13 -15.52 8.91
N PRO A 27 -5.06 -15.99 9.57
CA PRO A 27 -5.17 -16.71 10.84
C PRO A 27 -5.90 -15.83 11.86
N GLY A 28 -6.82 -16.40 12.65
CA GLY A 28 -7.55 -15.66 13.69
C GLY A 28 -6.62 -15.28 14.84
N GLY A 29 -5.85 -14.20 14.68
CA GLY A 29 -4.91 -13.68 15.65
C GLY A 29 -4.20 -12.44 15.10
N PRO A 30 -3.51 -11.63 15.94
CA PRO A 30 -2.75 -10.48 15.48
C PRO A 30 -1.51 -10.97 14.71
N VAL A 31 -1.65 -11.12 13.40
CA VAL A 31 -0.53 -11.38 12.49
C VAL A 31 -0.24 -10.08 11.76
N ALA A 32 0.96 -9.54 11.92
CA ALA A 32 1.43 -8.47 11.04
C ALA A 32 1.55 -9.05 9.63
N ARG A 33 0.77 -8.53 8.69
CA ARG A 33 0.88 -8.84 7.28
C ARG A 33 1.43 -7.62 6.58
N GLU A 34 2.57 -7.79 5.94
CA GLU A 34 3.03 -6.85 4.94
C GLU A 34 2.22 -7.11 3.66
N ALA A 35 1.66 -6.03 3.11
CA ALA A 35 1.08 -6.05 1.80
C ALA A 35 1.96 -5.16 0.93
N VAL A 36 2.55 -5.76 -0.09
CA VAL A 36 3.32 -5.04 -1.09
C VAL A 36 2.36 -4.78 -2.24
N VAL A 37 2.14 -3.51 -2.54
CA VAL A 37 1.41 -3.08 -3.73
C VAL A 37 2.42 -2.46 -4.67
N THR A 38 2.48 -2.94 -5.90
CA THR A 38 3.37 -2.38 -6.92
C THR A 38 2.62 -1.32 -7.73
N PHE A 39 3.37 -0.37 -8.31
CA PHE A 39 2.76 0.68 -9.14
C PHE A 39 2.14 0.15 -10.44
N ASP A 40 2.62 -1.00 -10.93
CA ASP A 40 1.94 -1.75 -12.00
C ASP A 40 0.50 -2.10 -11.64
N GLU A 41 0.24 -2.48 -10.38
CA GLU A 41 -1.11 -2.80 -9.90
C GLU A 41 -2.00 -1.54 -9.78
N LEU A 42 -1.39 -0.36 -9.60
CA LEU A 42 -2.08 0.93 -9.62
C LEU A 42 -2.35 1.45 -11.05
N GLY A 43 -1.72 0.85 -12.07
CA GLY A 43 -1.92 1.19 -13.47
C GLY A 43 -1.23 2.48 -13.91
N ARG A 44 -0.29 3.02 -13.11
CA ARG A 44 0.54 4.17 -13.47
C ARG A 44 1.79 4.29 -12.61
N ASP A 45 2.76 5.04 -13.12
CA ASP A 45 3.99 5.37 -12.41
C ASP A 45 3.84 6.61 -11.51
N PHE A 46 4.70 6.66 -10.50
CA PHE A 46 4.84 7.77 -9.55
C PHE A 46 6.29 8.26 -9.53
N GLU A 47 6.47 9.57 -9.37
CA GLU A 47 7.79 10.17 -9.15
C GLU A 47 8.14 10.21 -7.66
N THR A 48 9.39 10.58 -7.35
CA THR A 48 9.82 10.83 -5.98
C THR A 48 9.08 12.04 -5.38
N GLY A 49 8.77 11.97 -4.09
CA GLY A 49 8.12 13.04 -3.34
C GLY A 49 6.97 12.55 -2.47
N GLU A 50 6.32 13.49 -1.81
CA GLU A 50 5.21 13.19 -0.89
C GLU A 50 3.93 12.84 -1.67
N VAL A 51 3.32 11.72 -1.32
CA VAL A 51 2.00 11.28 -1.78
C VAL A 51 1.09 11.01 -0.59
N THR A 52 -0.22 11.16 -0.77
CA THR A 52 -1.19 10.71 0.23
C THR A 52 -1.56 9.26 -0.05
N VAL A 53 -1.37 8.39 0.93
CA VAL A 53 -1.72 6.96 0.82
C VAL A 53 -2.88 6.64 1.74
N THR A 54 -3.94 6.09 1.15
CA THR A 54 -5.09 5.54 1.88
C THR A 54 -5.09 4.03 1.78
N VAL A 55 -5.09 3.35 2.93
CA VAL A 55 -5.19 1.89 3.02
C VAL A 55 -6.46 1.51 3.77
N ARG A 56 -7.30 0.70 3.12
CA ARG A 56 -8.57 0.19 3.68
C ARG A 56 -8.52 -1.33 3.77
N LEU A 57 -8.73 -1.85 4.98
CA LEU A 57 -8.88 -3.27 5.25
C LEU A 57 -10.37 -3.60 5.42
N SER A 58 -10.85 -4.56 4.63
CA SER A 58 -12.22 -5.07 4.71
C SER A 58 -12.26 -6.57 5.05
N ASP A 59 -13.32 -6.99 5.73
CA ASP A 59 -13.58 -8.40 6.03
C ASP A 59 -14.22 -9.16 4.85
N ALA A 60 -14.61 -10.41 5.08
CA ALA A 60 -15.20 -11.28 4.05
C ALA A 60 -16.60 -10.83 3.57
N ARG A 61 -17.21 -9.85 4.25
CA ARG A 61 -18.51 -9.28 3.93
C ARG A 61 -18.37 -7.86 3.37
N ASP A 62 -17.16 -7.49 2.96
CA ASP A 62 -16.79 -6.15 2.48
C ASP A 62 -16.99 -5.04 3.52
N ALA A 63 -17.11 -5.38 4.80
CA ALA A 63 -17.18 -4.38 5.87
C ALA A 63 -15.79 -3.85 6.19
N THR A 64 -15.62 -2.52 6.21
CA THR A 64 -14.35 -1.88 6.59
C THR A 64 -14.08 -2.11 8.07
N VAL A 65 -12.95 -2.76 8.39
CA VAL A 65 -12.51 -3.06 9.75
C VAL A 65 -11.34 -2.19 10.21
N ALA A 66 -10.58 -1.62 9.27
CA ALA A 66 -9.53 -0.66 9.57
C ALA A 66 -9.27 0.26 8.36
N MET A 67 -8.84 1.49 8.62
CA MET A 67 -8.49 2.47 7.58
C MET A 67 -7.40 3.41 8.09
N ALA A 68 -6.36 3.62 7.27
CA ALA A 68 -5.31 4.58 7.52
C ALA A 68 -5.15 5.50 6.31
N GLU A 69 -4.99 6.80 6.54
CA GLU A 69 -4.77 7.82 5.51
C GLU A 69 -3.68 8.77 6.01
N ARG A 70 -2.53 8.77 5.35
CA ARG A 70 -1.34 9.52 5.80
C ARG A 70 -0.44 9.90 4.63
N PRO A 71 0.34 11.00 4.73
CA PRO A 71 1.40 11.29 3.78
C PRO A 71 2.51 10.23 3.86
N VAL A 72 3.06 9.86 2.70
CA VAL A 72 4.17 8.92 2.54
C VAL A 72 5.16 9.55 1.56
N GLU A 73 6.44 9.60 1.95
CA GLU A 73 7.51 10.02 1.06
C GLU A 73 7.93 8.87 0.14
N LEU A 74 7.83 9.07 -1.17
CA LEU A 74 8.36 8.15 -2.17
C LEU A 74 9.84 8.46 -2.41
N THR A 75 10.70 7.51 -2.10
CA THR A 75 12.16 7.64 -2.23
C THR A 75 12.70 6.71 -3.32
N PRO A 76 13.73 7.12 -4.06
CA PRO A 76 14.35 6.26 -5.05
C PRO A 76 15.15 5.16 -4.33
N PHE A 77 14.99 3.93 -4.80
CA PHE A 77 15.67 2.75 -4.31
C PHE A 77 16.40 2.06 -5.46
N PHE A 78 17.69 1.76 -5.24
CA PHE A 78 18.57 1.15 -6.23
C PHE A 78 19.10 -0.17 -5.66
N PRO A 79 18.53 -1.34 -6.01
CA PRO A 79 18.92 -2.62 -5.41
C PRO A 79 20.39 -2.97 -5.67
N ASN A 80 20.96 -2.56 -6.81
CA ASN A 80 22.35 -2.84 -7.18
C ASN A 80 23.28 -1.61 -7.11
N GLY A 81 22.81 -0.52 -6.47
CA GLY A 81 23.52 0.75 -6.36
C GLY A 81 23.28 1.69 -7.54
N ALA A 82 23.29 3.01 -7.27
CA ALA A 82 22.89 4.06 -8.22
C ALA A 82 23.75 4.15 -9.49
N SER A 83 24.91 3.51 -9.53
CA SER A 83 25.84 3.53 -10.65
C SER A 83 25.57 2.47 -11.73
N CYS A 84 24.60 1.57 -11.53
CA CYS A 84 24.29 0.49 -12.45
C CYS A 84 22.93 0.70 -13.14
N ASP A 85 22.96 0.62 -14.47
CA ASP A 85 21.92 0.17 -15.43
C ASP A 85 20.44 0.62 -15.38
N GLY A 86 19.99 1.46 -14.46
CA GLY A 86 18.64 2.03 -14.50
C GLY A 86 17.55 1.12 -13.91
N ASP A 87 17.94 0.22 -13.00
CA ASP A 87 17.06 -0.66 -12.23
C ASP A 87 16.36 0.03 -11.03
N GLY A 88 16.53 1.34 -10.90
CA GLY A 88 15.97 2.13 -9.80
C GLY A 88 14.44 2.17 -9.86
N TYR A 89 13.80 1.96 -8.71
CA TYR A 89 12.36 2.15 -8.54
C TYR A 89 12.08 3.06 -7.35
N VAL A 90 10.92 3.71 -7.34
CA VAL A 90 10.46 4.48 -6.19
C VAL A 90 9.72 3.59 -5.20
N SER A 91 9.92 3.84 -3.91
CA SER A 91 9.27 3.07 -2.84
C SER A 91 8.88 3.95 -1.66
N GLY A 92 7.78 3.57 -1.00
CA GLY A 92 7.26 4.18 0.21
C GLY A 92 6.66 3.12 1.12
N GLN A 93 6.50 3.42 2.41
CA GLN A 93 5.95 2.48 3.38
C GLN A 93 4.88 3.15 4.24
N LEU A 94 3.74 2.48 4.38
CA LEU A 94 2.69 2.84 5.34
C LEU A 94 2.44 1.65 6.27
N ARG A 95 2.40 1.92 7.57
CA ARG A 95 2.10 0.91 8.59
C ARG A 95 0.77 1.19 9.26
N MET A 96 -0.18 0.26 9.09
CA MET A 96 -1.41 0.25 9.88
C MET A 96 -1.13 -0.25 11.31
N THR A 97 -1.84 0.34 12.26
CA THR A 97 -1.72 0.07 13.69
C THR A 97 -3.11 -0.23 14.28
N THR A 98 -3.16 -0.59 15.56
CA THR A 98 -4.45 -0.77 16.27
C THR A 98 -5.28 0.51 16.37
N ALA A 99 -4.66 1.68 16.25
CA ALA A 99 -5.36 2.96 16.25
C ALA A 99 -6.18 3.19 14.97
N ASP A 100 -5.87 2.49 13.89
CA ASP A 100 -6.54 2.60 12.58
C ASP A 100 -7.79 1.71 12.49
N ARG A 101 -8.13 0.97 13.55
CA ARG A 101 -9.33 0.11 13.61
C ARG A 101 -10.60 0.95 13.76
N ARG A 102 -11.68 0.52 13.10
CA ARG A 102 -13.01 1.12 13.22
C ARG A 102 -13.93 0.28 14.10
#